data_AF-A0A820D2K1-F1
#
_entry.id   AF-A0A820D2K1-F1
#
_cell.length_a   1.000
_cell.length_b   1.000
_cell.length_c   1.000
_cell.angle_alpha   90.00
_cell.angle_beta   90.00
_cell.angle_gamma   90.00
#
_symmetry.space_group_name_H-M   'P 1'
#
loop_
_entity.id
_entity.type
_entity.pdbx_description
1 polymer ?
#
loop_
_entity_poly.entity_id
_entity_poly.type
_entity_poly.pdbx_seq_one_letter_code
_entity_poly.pdbx_strand_id
1 'polypeptide(L)'
;TFTTIGYGDFTPSTYCGRTIASIIGLFGILATALLITVLSQKLLMNRWEKYVHSFVLNVELAKKRKIQAANIIKFAFQVWHLKRKNVSLSSVLYLQAQRRLFQSIHSIHEIKQKQGRQVDNCVDQIDIISVQ
;
A
#
# COMPACT_ATOMS: atom_id res chain seq x y z
N THR A 1 36.26 -10.43 -3.25
CA THR A 1 35.58 -10.64 -4.55
C THR A 1 34.17 -11.20 -4.42
N PHE A 2 33.85 -12.02 -3.40
CA PHE A 2 32.55 -12.70 -3.26
C PHE A 2 31.31 -11.77 -3.15
N THR A 3 31.40 -10.68 -2.38
CA THR A 3 30.36 -9.64 -2.26
C THR A 3 30.51 -8.52 -3.29
N THR A 4 31.34 -8.72 -4.31
CA THR A 4 31.74 -7.72 -5.34
C THR A 4 32.34 -6.40 -4.82
N ILE A 5 32.59 -6.24 -3.51
CA ILE A 5 33.13 -4.99 -2.92
C ILE A 5 34.60 -4.76 -3.30
N GLY A 6 35.46 -5.78 -3.17
CA GLY A 6 36.86 -5.73 -3.62
C GLY A 6 37.71 -4.63 -2.99
N TYR A 7 38.05 -4.75 -1.70
CA TYR A 7 38.88 -3.77 -0.99
C TYR A 7 40.31 -3.58 -1.56
N GLY A 8 40.85 -4.58 -2.26
CA GLY A 8 42.10 -4.45 -3.04
C GLY A 8 43.41 -4.54 -2.25
N ASP A 9 43.35 -4.90 -0.96
CA ASP A 9 44.48 -5.06 -0.04
C ASP A 9 45.28 -6.35 -0.25
N PHE A 10 44.62 -7.45 -0.67
CA PHE A 10 45.28 -8.70 -1.07
C PHE A 10 44.99 -9.01 -2.55
N THR A 11 45.97 -8.74 -3.42
CA THR A 11 45.90 -9.11 -4.84
C THR A 11 46.73 -10.37 -5.12
N PRO A 12 46.15 -11.44 -5.70
CA PRO A 12 46.93 -12.61 -6.06
C PRO A 12 47.86 -12.27 -7.23
N SER A 13 49.15 -12.17 -6.95
CA SER A 13 50.19 -11.92 -7.96
C SER A 13 50.43 -13.13 -8.88
N THR A 14 49.96 -14.33 -8.50
CA THR A 14 50.13 -15.57 -9.27
C THR A 14 48.99 -15.82 -10.26
N TYR A 15 49.31 -16.33 -11.46
CA TYR A 15 48.33 -16.67 -12.50
C TYR A 15 47.21 -17.60 -12.00
N CYS A 16 47.53 -18.56 -11.12
CA CYS A 16 46.52 -19.46 -10.52
C CYS A 16 45.59 -18.74 -9.53
N GLY A 17 46.07 -17.73 -8.79
CA GLY A 17 45.23 -17.00 -7.86
C GLY A 17 44.21 -16.08 -8.56
N ARG A 18 44.57 -15.55 -9.74
CA ARG A 18 43.67 -14.72 -10.55
C ARG A 18 42.51 -15.52 -11.14
N THR A 19 42.76 -16.74 -11.64
CA THR A 19 41.70 -17.60 -12.20
C THR A 19 40.72 -18.07 -11.11
N ILE A 20 41.23 -18.46 -9.95
CA ILE A 20 40.41 -18.85 -8.79
C ILE A 20 39.55 -17.67 -8.32
N ALA A 21 40.11 -16.47 -8.24
CA ALA A 21 39.36 -15.26 -7.87
C ALA A 21 38.22 -14.93 -8.85
N SER A 22 38.44 -15.11 -10.16
CA SER A 22 37.40 -14.93 -11.17
C SER A 22 36.27 -15.95 -11.05
N ILE A 23 36.60 -17.23 -10.81
CA ILE A 23 35.61 -18.29 -10.62
C ILE A 23 34.77 -18.03 -9.38
N ILE A 24 35.40 -17.68 -8.25
CA ILE A 24 34.70 -17.36 -7.00
C ILE A 24 33.81 -16.12 -7.16
N GLY A 25 34.23 -15.13 -7.95
CA GLY A 25 33.41 -13.97 -8.30
C GLY A 25 32.12 -14.36 -9.05
N LEU A 26 32.23 -15.26 -10.04
CA LEU A 26 31.07 -15.78 -10.77
C LEU A 26 30.12 -16.56 -9.86
N PHE A 27 30.64 -17.43 -9.00
CA PHE A 27 29.82 -18.15 -8.02
C PHE A 27 29.14 -17.20 -7.01
N GLY A 28 29.79 -16.11 -6.62
CA GLY A 28 29.19 -15.07 -5.77
C GLY A 28 27.98 -14.41 -6.44
N ILE A 29 28.08 -14.08 -7.73
CA ILE A 29 26.97 -13.51 -8.51
C ILE A 29 25.82 -14.51 -8.67
N LEU A 30 26.14 -15.79 -8.94
CA LEU A 30 25.13 -16.84 -9.03
C LEU A 30 24.41 -17.07 -7.69
N ALA A 31 25.14 -17.01 -6.58
CA ALA A 31 24.58 -17.18 -5.24
C ALA A 31 23.66 -16.00 -4.85
N THR A 32 24.05 -14.75 -5.16
CA THR A 32 23.19 -13.58 -4.89
C THR A 32 21.95 -13.57 -5.78
N ALA A 33 22.06 -13.97 -7.04
CA ALA A 33 20.91 -14.13 -7.93
C ALA A 33 19.89 -15.12 -7.36
N LEU A 34 20.33 -16.31 -6.96
CA LEU A 34 19.46 -17.32 -6.34
C LEU A 34 18.82 -16.79 -5.04
N LEU A 35 19.59 -16.10 -4.21
CA LEU A 35 19.09 -15.49 -2.98
C LEU A 35 17.99 -14.47 -3.26
N ILE A 36 18.20 -13.56 -4.21
CA ILE A 36 17.20 -12.56 -4.62
C ILE A 36 15.96 -13.24 -5.17
N THR A 37 16.11 -14.29 -5.97
CA THR A 37 14.97 -15.06 -6.51
C THR A 37 14.14 -15.69 -5.40
N VAL A 38 14.78 -16.36 -4.42
CA VAL A 38 14.07 -16.99 -3.29
C VAL A 38 13.44 -15.93 -2.38
N LEU A 39 14.16 -14.85 -2.08
CA LEU A 39 13.62 -13.73 -1.31
C LEU A 39 12.41 -13.12 -2.01
N SER A 40 12.47 -12.90 -3.32
CA SER A 40 11.34 -12.41 -4.10
C SER A 40 10.16 -13.37 -3.94
N GLN A 41 10.35 -14.68 -4.08
CA GLN A 41 9.27 -15.67 -3.89
C GLN A 41 8.69 -15.69 -2.47
N LYS A 42 9.49 -15.37 -1.43
CA LYS A 42 9.04 -15.30 -0.04
C LYS A 42 8.40 -13.94 0.31
N LEU A 43 8.87 -12.83 -0.28
CA LEU A 43 8.38 -11.46 -0.08
C LEU A 43 7.19 -11.11 -0.97
N LEU A 44 7.05 -11.78 -2.11
CA LEU A 44 5.82 -11.84 -2.90
C LEU A 44 4.81 -12.63 -2.08
N MET A 45 4.30 -12.02 -0.99
CA MET A 45 3.48 -12.60 0.07
C MET A 45 2.78 -13.90 -0.33
N ASN A 46 2.92 -14.93 0.50
CA ASN A 46 2.30 -16.23 0.28
C ASN A 46 0.80 -16.03 0.01
N ARG A 47 0.23 -16.72 -1.00
CA ARG A 47 -1.12 -16.41 -1.54
C ARG A 47 -2.21 -16.28 -0.45
N TRP A 48 -2.07 -17.07 0.62
CA TRP A 48 -2.95 -17.07 1.79
C TRP A 48 -2.85 -15.81 2.66
N GLU A 49 -1.65 -15.25 2.83
CA GLU A 49 -1.44 -14.02 3.60
C GLU A 49 -2.02 -12.80 2.87
N LYS A 50 -1.92 -12.77 1.53
CA LYS A 50 -2.58 -11.73 0.71
C LYS A 50 -4.10 -11.77 0.87
N TYR A 51 -4.68 -12.98 0.89
CA TYR A 51 -6.12 -13.14 1.08
C TYR A 51 -6.58 -12.64 2.44
N VAL A 52 -5.89 -13.05 3.52
CA VAL A 52 -6.20 -12.61 4.89
C VAL A 52 -6.04 -11.09 5.02
N HIS A 53 -4.96 -10.52 4.46
CA HIS A 53 -4.73 -9.09 4.51
C HIS A 53 -5.82 -8.29 3.78
N SER A 54 -6.22 -8.72 2.58
CA SER A 54 -7.34 -8.10 1.84
C SER A 54 -8.66 -8.23 2.58
N PHE A 55 -8.92 -9.37 3.23
CA PHE A 55 -10.10 -9.56 4.07
C PHE A 55 -10.13 -8.58 5.25
N VAL A 56 -9.03 -8.47 5.98
CA VAL A 56 -8.90 -7.54 7.11
C VAL A 56 -9.09 -6.09 6.64
N LEU A 57 -8.46 -5.69 5.53
CA LEU A 57 -8.63 -4.36 4.94
C LEU A 57 -10.10 -4.10 4.57
N ASN A 58 -10.80 -5.06 3.98
CA ASN A 58 -12.20 -4.93 3.59
C ASN A 58 -13.12 -4.73 4.81
N VAL A 59 -12.88 -5.49 5.88
CA VAL A 59 -13.62 -5.34 7.15
C VAL A 59 -13.39 -3.95 7.75
N GLU A 60 -12.15 -3.46 7.75
CA GLU A 60 -11.82 -2.14 8.27
C GLU A 60 -12.45 -1.01 7.44
N LEU A 61 -12.37 -1.11 6.11
CA LEU A 61 -12.98 -0.13 5.19
C LEU A 61 -14.51 -0.10 5.34
N ALA A 62 -15.15 -1.26 5.51
CA ALA A 62 -16.59 -1.34 5.77
C ALA A 62 -16.98 -0.65 7.08
N LYS A 63 -16.18 -0.82 8.15
CA LYS A 63 -16.38 -0.10 9.43
C LYS A 63 -16.20 1.41 9.24
N LYS A 64 -15.09 1.84 8.63
CA LYS A 64 -14.80 3.27 8.37
C LYS A 64 -15.92 3.92 7.56
N ARG A 65 -16.44 3.27 6.53
CA ARG A 65 -17.57 3.76 5.74
C ARG A 65 -18.80 4.06 6.59
N LYS A 66 -19.22 3.11 7.45
CA LYS A 66 -20.40 3.28 8.31
C LYS A 66 -20.24 4.45 9.28
N ILE A 67 -19.05 4.60 9.86
CA ILE A 67 -18.72 5.71 10.76
C ILE A 67 -18.78 7.05 10.01
N GLN A 68 -18.19 7.14 8.82
CA GLN A 68 -18.21 8.37 8.03
C GLN A 68 -19.63 8.72 7.54
N ALA A 69 -20.42 7.72 7.14
CA ALA A 69 -21.83 7.94 6.78
C ALA A 69 -22.62 8.54 7.97
N ALA A 70 -22.42 8.03 9.18
CA ALA A 70 -23.04 8.59 10.39
C ALA A 70 -22.60 10.03 10.65
N ASN A 71 -21.32 10.36 10.45
CA ASN A 71 -20.80 11.72 10.58
C ASN A 71 -21.41 12.68 9.54
N ILE A 72 -21.56 12.24 8.29
CA ILE A 72 -22.21 13.05 7.23
C ILE A 72 -23.64 13.39 7.63
N ILE A 73 -24.42 12.40 8.06
CA ILE A 73 -25.82 12.62 8.49
C ILE A 73 -25.86 13.58 9.69
N LYS A 74 -24.98 13.39 10.68
CA LYS A 74 -24.88 14.26 11.86
C LYS A 74 -24.58 15.72 11.48
N PHE A 75 -23.58 15.95 10.64
CA PHE A 75 -23.21 17.30 10.23
C PHE A 75 -24.23 17.92 9.28
N ALA A 76 -24.85 17.14 8.39
CA ALA A 76 -25.95 17.60 7.55
C ALA A 76 -27.15 18.06 8.39
N PHE A 77 -27.52 17.28 9.41
CA PHE A 77 -28.55 17.66 10.35
C PHE A 77 -28.17 18.92 11.14
N GLN A 78 -26.92 19.02 11.60
CA GLN A 78 -26.44 20.21 12.31
C GLN A 78 -26.49 21.47 11.45
N VAL A 79 -26.07 21.41 10.18
CA VAL A 79 -26.16 22.53 9.22
C VAL A 79 -27.62 22.92 8.96
N TRP A 80 -28.49 21.93 8.73
CA TRP A 80 -29.92 22.16 8.55
C TRP A 80 -30.57 22.83 9.77
N HIS A 81 -30.26 22.35 10.96
CA HIS A 81 -30.79 22.89 12.20
C HIS A 81 -30.32 24.34 12.46
N LEU A 82 -29.05 24.65 12.18
CA LEU A 82 -28.52 26.02 12.27
C LEU A 82 -29.19 26.96 11.26
N LYS A 83 -29.46 26.48 10.04
CA LYS A 83 -30.22 27.22 9.02
C LYS A 83 -31.65 27.52 9.48
N ARG A 84 -32.31 26.56 10.15
CA ARG A 84 -33.68 26.73 10.65
C ARG A 84 -33.80 27.73 11.79
N LYS A 85 -32.75 27.91 12.60
CA LYS A 85 -32.70 28.92 13.67
C LYS A 85 -32.40 30.35 13.17
N ASN A 86 -32.37 30.58 11.86
CA ASN A 86 -32.00 31.86 11.23
C ASN A 86 -30.68 32.44 11.76
N VAL A 87 -29.76 31.56 12.15
CA VAL A 87 -28.41 31.96 12.56
C VAL A 87 -27.71 32.56 11.33
N SER A 88 -27.04 33.69 11.51
CA SER A 88 -26.38 34.40 10.42
C SER A 88 -25.37 33.48 9.71
N LEU A 89 -25.36 33.54 8.37
CA LEU A 89 -24.46 32.74 7.52
C LEU A 89 -22.97 32.98 7.84
N SER A 90 -22.62 34.16 8.39
CA SER A 90 -21.26 34.52 8.82
C SER A 90 -20.89 34.00 10.22
N SER A 91 -21.79 33.30 10.91
CA SER A 91 -21.48 32.70 12.22
C SER A 91 -20.41 31.62 12.08
N VAL A 92 -19.34 31.71 12.89
CA VAL A 92 -18.23 30.74 12.92
C VAL A 92 -18.73 29.31 13.09
N LEU A 93 -19.80 29.10 13.87
CA LEU A 93 -20.44 27.80 14.08
C LEU A 93 -21.05 27.20 12.81
N TYR A 94 -21.68 28.02 11.95
CA TYR A 94 -22.26 27.59 10.68
C TYR A 94 -21.15 27.18 9.70
N LEU A 95 -20.12 28.01 9.55
CA LEU A 95 -18.95 27.73 8.71
C LEU A 95 -18.21 26.46 9.15
N GLN A 96 -18.04 26.25 10.46
CA GLN A 96 -17.42 25.04 10.99
C GLN A 96 -18.26 23.78 10.71
N ALA A 97 -19.58 23.84 10.90
CA ALA A 97 -20.47 22.72 10.60
C ALA A 97 -20.45 22.37 9.10
N GLN A 98 -20.48 23.38 8.22
CA GLN A 98 -20.39 23.19 6.77
C GLN A 98 -19.04 22.63 6.33
N ARG A 99 -17.92 23.11 6.89
CA ARG A 99 -16.57 22.57 6.62
C ARG A 99 -16.45 21.11 7.05
N ARG A 100 -16.94 20.76 8.24
CA ARG A 100 -16.92 19.37 8.74
C ARG A 100 -17.78 18.43 7.90
N LEU A 101 -18.92 18.91 7.40
CA LEU A 101 -19.76 18.18 6.45
C LEU A 101 -18.98 17.91 5.16
N PHE A 102 -18.37 18.94 4.57
CA PHE A 102 -17.61 18.79 3.32
C PHE A 102 -16.42 17.85 3.49
N GLN A 103 -15.68 17.94 4.60
CA GLN A 103 -14.60 17.02 4.94
C GLN A 103 -15.09 15.57 5.02
N SER A 104 -16.23 15.33 5.66
CA SER A 104 -16.81 13.98 5.79
C SER A 104 -17.23 13.40 4.43
N ILE A 105 -17.75 14.24 3.54
CA ILE A 105 -18.06 13.85 2.14
C ILE A 105 -16.78 13.55 1.36
N HIS A 106 -15.72 14.32 1.55
CA HIS A 106 -14.43 14.02 0.90
C HIS A 106 -13.89 12.67 1.37
N SER A 107 -13.93 12.40 2.68
CA SER A 107 -13.48 11.13 3.25
C SER A 107 -14.26 9.92 2.70
N ILE A 108 -15.57 10.03 2.43
CA ILE A 108 -16.33 8.91 1.86
C ILE A 108 -15.97 8.65 0.39
N HIS A 109 -15.65 9.70 -0.38
CA HIS A 109 -15.15 9.55 -1.76
C HIS A 109 -13.79 8.88 -1.79
N GLU A 110 -12.87 9.24 -0.89
CA GLU A 110 -11.58 8.55 -0.75
C GLU A 110 -11.76 7.07 -0.40
N ILE A 111 -12.67 6.75 0.52
CA ILE A 111 -12.99 5.36 0.87
C ILE A 111 -13.57 4.61 -0.35
N LYS A 112 -14.42 5.25 -1.16
CA LYS A 112 -14.98 4.67 -2.38
C LYS A 112 -13.88 4.43 -3.43
N GLN A 113 -12.95 5.36 -3.61
CA GLN A 113 -11.82 5.21 -4.53
C GLN A 113 -10.88 4.08 -4.09
N LYS A 114 -10.60 3.96 -2.79
CA LYS A 114 -9.82 2.85 -2.23
C LYS A 114 -10.48 1.50 -2.47
N GLN A 115 -11.81 1.43 -2.39
CA GLN A 115 -12.55 0.21 -2.74
C GLN A 115 -12.52 -0.10 -4.24
N GLY A 116 -12.66 0.91 -5.11
CA GLY A 116 -12.54 0.71 -6.56
C GLY A 116 -11.22 0.05 -6.93
N ARG A 117 -10.11 0.60 -6.43
CA ARG A 117 -8.77 0.01 -6.63
C ARG A 117 -8.63 -1.42 -6.13
N GLN A 118 -9.30 -1.79 -5.03
CA GLN A 118 -9.27 -3.17 -4.53
C GLN A 118 -10.06 -4.13 -5.43
N VAL A 119 -11.17 -3.68 -6.00
CA VAL A 119 -11.94 -4.49 -6.96
C VAL A 119 -11.13 -4.69 -8.23
N ASP A 120 -10.53 -3.62 -8.76
CA ASP A 120 -9.67 -3.70 -9.95
C ASP A 120 -8.50 -4.68 -9.75
N ASN A 121 -7.82 -4.61 -8.60
CA ASN A 121 -6.74 -5.54 -8.25
C ASN A 121 -7.21 -7.01 -8.14
N CYS A 122 -8.45 -7.26 -7.72
CA CYS A 122 -9.02 -8.62 -7.68
C CYS A 122 -9.41 -9.10 -9.08
N VAL A 123 -9.94 -8.23 -9.94
CA VAL A 123 -10.28 -8.54 -11.34
C VAL A 123 -9.01 -8.88 -12.12
N ASP A 124 -7.95 -8.06 -12.00
CA ASP A 124 -6.64 -8.36 -12.61
C ASP A 124 -6.11 -9.73 -12.17
N GLN A 125 -6.27 -10.09 -10.90
CA GLN A 125 -5.87 -11.42 -10.40
C GLN A 125 -6.69 -12.56 -11.01
N ILE A 126 -8.00 -12.36 -11.24
CA ILE A 126 -8.88 -13.36 -11.84
C ILE A 126 -8.56 -13.52 -13.33
N ASP A 127 -8.32 -12.42 -14.04
CA ASP A 127 -7.98 -12.42 -15.46
C ASP A 127 -6.64 -13.11 -15.74
N ILE A 128 -5.66 -12.95 -14.84
CA ILE A 128 -4.39 -13.70 -14.93
C ILE A 128 -4.61 -15.21 -14.74
N ILE A 129 -5.57 -15.62 -13.91
CA ILE A 129 -5.86 -17.04 -13.64
C ILE A 129 -6.69 -17.66 -14.77
N SER A 130 -7.55 -16.90 -15.45
CA SER A 130 -8.42 -17.41 -16.52
C SER A 130 -7.70 -17.58 -17.87
N VAL A 131 -6.59 -16.87 -18.08
CA VAL A 131 -5.76 -16.94 -19.29
C VAL A 131 -4.75 -18.10 -19.27
N GLN A 132 -4.52 -18.70 -18.10
CA GLN A 132 -3.56 -19.80 -17.90
C GLN A 132 -4.24 -21.17 -17.84
#